data_AF-A0A934K646-F1
#
_entry.id   AF-A0A934K646-F1
#
_cell.length_a   1.000
_cell.length_b   1.000
_cell.length_c   1.000
_cell.angle_alpha   90.00
_cell.angle_beta   90.00
_cell.angle_gamma   90.00
#
_symmetry.space_group_name_H-M   'P 1'
#
loop_
_entity.id
_entity.type
_entity.pdbx_description
1 polymer ?
#
loop_
_entity_poly.entity_id
_entity_poly.type
_entity_poly.pdbx_seq_one_letter_code
_entity_poly.pdbx_strand_id
1 'polypeptide(L)' 'MQFKRVHDDVRAYEVFARKLRQEPLRQIGSVVAPDDDLAAAYARATYDEERWIELAVVPREAINTLWAPGEEASA' A
#
# COMPACT_ATOMS: atom_id res chain seq x y z
N MET A 1 13.53 -25.35 17.76
CA MET A 1 14.10 -24.27 16.91
C MET A 1 13.11 -23.13 16.90
N GLN A 2 13.46 -22.00 17.52
CA GLN A 2 12.59 -20.84 17.62
C GLN A 2 12.95 -19.90 16.46
N PHE A 3 12.07 -19.82 15.45
CA PHE A 3 12.24 -18.83 14.38
C PHE A 3 11.98 -17.46 14.98
N LYS A 4 13.05 -16.76 15.35
CA LYS A 4 12.97 -15.35 15.75
C LYS A 4 12.55 -14.57 14.51
N ARG A 5 11.34 -14.00 14.52
CA ARG A 5 10.89 -13.07 13.46
C ARG A 5 11.96 -11.98 13.36
N VAL A 6 12.57 -11.86 12.17
CA VAL A 6 13.71 -10.96 11.94
C VAL A 6 13.28 -9.50 11.95
N HIS A 7 11.98 -9.24 11.75
CA HIS A 7 11.35 -7.96 12.04
C HIS A 7 10.12 -8.21 12.91
N ASP A 8 10.20 -7.83 14.19
CA ASP A 8 9.06 -7.84 15.11
C ASP A 8 8.09 -6.67 14.80
N ASP A 9 8.62 -5.65 14.11
CA ASP A 9 7.91 -4.44 13.69
C ASP A 9 7.85 -4.42 12.14
N VAL A 10 6.82 -5.05 11.58
CA VAL A 10 6.47 -4.89 10.17
C VAL A 10 5.13 -4.17 10.09
N ARG A 11 5.03 -3.22 9.17
CA ARG A 11 3.80 -2.46 8.96
C ARG A 11 3.22 -2.73 7.56
N ALA A 12 1.91 -2.58 7.45
CA ALA A 12 1.20 -2.75 6.19
C ALA A 12 1.22 -1.44 5.40
N TYR A 13 1.38 -1.57 4.08
CA TYR A 13 1.33 -0.47 3.14
C TYR A 13 0.31 -0.78 2.05
N GLU A 14 -0.42 0.23 1.62
CA GLU A 14 -1.26 0.18 0.43
C GLU A 14 -0.49 0.63 -0.80
N VAL A 15 -0.66 -0.10 -1.89
CA VAL A 15 -0.02 0.20 -3.17
C VAL A 15 -1.06 0.73 -4.14
N PHE A 16 -0.73 1.85 -4.75
CA PHE A 16 -1.56 2.54 -5.73
C PHE A 16 -0.83 2.70 -7.06
N ALA A 17 -1.54 2.54 -8.16
CA ALA A 17 -0.97 2.74 -9.49
C ALA A 17 -1.98 3.24 -10.53
N ARG A 18 -1.47 3.78 -11.63
CA ARG A 18 -2.24 4.11 -12.84
C ARG A 18 -1.41 3.92 -14.10
N LYS A 19 -2.07 3.54 -15.20
CA LYS A 19 -1.43 3.28 -16.50
C LYS A 19 -1.47 4.51 -17.40
N LEU A 20 -2.54 5.29 -17.33
CA LEU A 20 -2.70 6.53 -18.10
C LEU A 20 -2.86 7.74 -17.17
N ARG A 21 -2.40 8.92 -17.63
CA ARG A 21 -2.52 10.18 -16.86
C ARG A 21 -3.96 10.57 -16.57
N GLN A 22 -4.88 10.18 -17.46
CA GLN A 22 -6.30 10.51 -17.33
C GLN A 22 -7.07 9.51 -16.45
N GLU A 23 -6.44 8.40 -16.07
CA GLU A 23 -7.05 7.45 -15.15
C GLU A 23 -6.82 7.87 -13.70
N PRO A 24 -7.80 7.60 -12.82
CA PRO A 24 -7.61 7.80 -11.39
C PRO A 24 -6.51 6.88 -10.88
N LEU A 25 -5.78 7.35 -9.88
CA LEU A 25 -4.88 6.52 -9.10
C LEU A 25 -5.71 5.49 -8.33
N ARG A 26 -5.48 4.20 -8.54
CA ARG A 26 -6.26 3.11 -7.93
C ARG A 26 -5.41 2.31 -6.98
N GLN A 27 -5.98 1.85 -5.89
CA GLN A 27 -5.37 0.83 -5.05
C GLN A 27 -5.32 -0.48 -5.85
N ILE A 28 -4.13 -1.06 -5.99
CA ILE A 28 -3.90 -2.30 -6.73
C ILE A 28 -3.49 -3.46 -5.81
N GLY A 29 -3.13 -3.17 -4.56
CA GLY A 29 -2.90 -4.17 -3.53
C GLY A 29 -2.17 -3.60 -2.33
N SER A 30 -1.44 -4.45 -1.62
CA SER A 30 -0.76 -4.11 -0.37
C SER A 30 0.55 -4.89 -0.22
N VAL A 31 1.50 -4.33 0.52
CA VAL A 31 2.77 -4.97 0.88
C VAL A 31 3.02 -4.83 2.38
N VAL A 32 3.79 -5.76 2.94
CA VAL A 32 4.23 -5.70 4.34
C VAL A 32 5.73 -5.54 4.36
N ALA A 33 6.21 -4.50 5.02
CA ALA A 33 7.62 -4.16 5.09
C ALA A 33 7.96 -3.52 6.44
N PRO A 34 9.21 -3.58 6.88
CA PRO A 34 9.63 -2.95 8.13
C PRO A 34 9.73 -1.42 8.03
N ASP A 35 10.07 -0.90 6.84
CA ASP A 35 10.26 0.52 6.59
C ASP A 35 9.82 0.91 5.17
N ASP A 36 9.76 2.23 4.93
CA ASP A 36 9.23 2.82 3.72
C ASP A 36 10.11 2.48 2.49
N ASP A 37 11.43 2.38 2.69
CA ASP A 37 12.39 2.04 1.63
C ASP A 37 12.19 0.59 1.14
N LEU A 38 12.06 -0.35 2.08
CA LEU A 38 11.75 -1.74 1.76
C LEU A 38 10.34 -1.90 1.21
N ALA A 39 9.36 -1.12 1.68
CA ALA A 39 8.02 -1.10 1.12
C ALA A 39 8.04 -0.68 -0.36
N ALA A 40 8.79 0.38 -0.69
CA ALA A 40 8.95 0.84 -2.07
C ALA A 40 9.67 -0.20 -2.94
N ALA A 41 10.71 -0.83 -2.42
CA ALA A 41 11.43 -1.90 -3.13
C ALA A 41 10.53 -3.11 -3.41
N TYR A 42 9.74 -3.55 -2.42
CA TYR A 42 8.80 -4.65 -2.57
C TYR A 42 7.67 -4.31 -3.53
N ALA A 43 7.04 -3.14 -3.40
CA ALA A 43 6.01 -2.70 -4.32
C ALA A 43 6.53 -2.66 -5.75
N ARG A 44 7.74 -2.14 -5.97
CA ARG A 44 8.36 -2.10 -7.29
C ARG A 44 8.63 -3.50 -7.84
N ALA A 45 9.12 -4.43 -7.02
CA ALA A 45 9.41 -5.80 -7.47
C ALA A 45 8.14 -6.64 -7.70
N THR A 46 7.07 -6.40 -6.93
CA THR A 46 5.81 -7.14 -7.06
C THR A 46 4.95 -6.65 -8.22
N TYR A 47 5.00 -5.35 -8.54
CA TYR A 47 4.11 -4.75 -9.53
C TYR A 47 4.85 -4.24 -10.79
N ASP A 48 6.04 -4.75 -11.13
CA ASP A 48 6.80 -4.30 -12.31
C ASP A 48 6.23 -4.78 -13.67
N GLU A 49 5.27 -5.71 -13.66
CA GLU A 49 4.79 -6.41 -14.85
C GLU A 49 4.09 -5.49 -15.87
N GLU A 50 3.56 -4.37 -15.41
CA GLU A 50 2.81 -3.42 -16.22
C GLU A 50 3.58 -2.10 -16.42
N ARG A 51 3.32 -1.40 -17.53
CA ARG A 51 3.87 -0.06 -17.80
C ARG A 51 3.14 1.02 -16.98
N TRP A 52 3.33 1.01 -15.67
CA TRP A 52 2.83 2.05 -14.80
C TRP A 52 3.55 3.37 -15.08
N ILE A 53 2.77 4.45 -15.20
CA ILE A 53 3.33 5.81 -15.27
C ILE A 53 3.51 6.43 -13.88
N GLU A 54 2.88 5.83 -12.88
CA GLU A 54 2.93 6.22 -11.49
C GLU A 54 2.62 5.01 -10.61
N LEU A 55 3.47 4.80 -9.60
CA LEU A 55 3.36 3.78 -8.58
C LEU A 55 3.66 4.46 -7.25
N ALA A 56 2.73 4.37 -6.30
CA ALA A 56 2.83 4.98 -4.98
C ALA A 56 2.58 3.93 -3.91
N VAL A 57 3.32 4.04 -2.80
CA VAL A 57 3.16 3.21 -1.61
C VAL A 57 2.87 4.10 -0.42
N VAL A 58 1.88 3.74 0.39
CA VAL A 58 1.43 4.56 1.53
C VAL A 58 1.30 3.66 2.75
N PRO A 59 1.91 4.00 3.91
CA PRO A 59 1.67 3.29 5.16
C PRO A 59 0.16 3.26 5.46
N ARG A 60 -0.39 2.09 5.80
CA ARG A 60 -1.82 1.97 6.10
C ARG A 60 -2.24 2.91 7.25
N GLU A 61 -1.35 3.13 8.21
CA GLU A 61 -1.55 4.07 9.33
C GLU A 61 -1.65 5.55 8.91
N ALA A 62 -1.15 5.91 7.73
CA ALA A 62 -1.25 7.27 7.19
C ALA A 62 -2.60 7.54 6.49
N ILE A 63 -3.44 6.51 6.31
CA ILE A 63 -4.74 6.64 5.65
C ILE A 63 -5.78 7.11 6.66
N ASN A 64 -6.21 8.35 6.51
CA ASN A 64 -7.29 8.93 7.30
C ASN A 64 -8.64 8.58 6.67
N THR A 65 -9.26 7.50 7.14
CA THR A 65 -10.62 7.12 6.73
C THR A 65 -11.63 8.07 7.37
N LEU A 66 -12.35 8.82 6.53
CA LEU A 66 -13.39 9.75 7.00
C LEU A 66 -14.76 9.09 7.12
N TRP A 67 -15.07 8.15 6.22
CA TRP A 67 -16.32 7.39 6.19
C TRP A 67 -16.06 5.98 5.66
N ALA A 68 -16.69 4.98 6.28
CA ALA A 68 -16.64 3.59 5.83
C ALA A 68 -18.02 3.13 5.32
N PRO A 69 -18.07 2.22 4.32
CA PRO A 69 -19.34 1.64 3.90
C PRO A 69 -20.04 0.96 5.08
N GLY A 70 -21.26 1.41 5.40
CA GLY A 70 -22.04 0.96 6.56
C GLY A 70 -22.05 1.93 7.75
N GLU A 71 -21.31 3.03 7.68
CA GLU A 71 -21.43 4.12 8.66
C GLU A 71 -22.65 4.97 8.27
N GLU A 72 -23.78 4.77 8.95
CA GLU A 72 -24.92 5.68 8.85
C GLU A 72 -24.44 7.04 9.33
N ALA A 73 -24.33 8.00 8.40
CA ALA A 73 -24.05 9.38 8.73
C ALA A 73 -25.13 9.83 9.73
N SER A 74 -24.77 9.89 11.01
CA SER A 74 -25.65 10.41 12.05
C SER A 74 -25.82 11.90 11.74
N ALA A 75 -26.97 12.22 11.14
CA ALA A 75 -27.41 13.57 10.82
C ALA A 75 -27.79 14.34 12.09
#